data_AF-A0A950TH56-F1
#
_entry.id   AF-A0A950TH56-F1
#
_cell.length_a   1.000
_cell.length_b   1.000
_cell.length_c   1.000
_cell.angle_alpha   90.00
_cell.angle_beta   90.00
_cell.angle_gamma   90.00
#
_symmetry.space_group_name_H-M   'P 1'
#
loop_
_entity.id
_entity.type
_entity.pdbx_description
1 polymer ?
#
loop_
_entity_poly.entity_id
_entity_poly.type
_entity_poly.pdbx_seq_one_letter_code
_entity_poly.pdbx_strand_id
1 'polypeptide(L)'
;MFRTIKLTAVAAFVAAIFAVTATGQSTTGTVSMSGTVSKYVEIVSGGGITLSGNSGGGVTTDGVNNSALAAVVNLGELGPSNTSSFVTANVPLKLRSNAAYVLSMSATVSSTGSTANKLGAADVGFGLGAISRSGTGVNAAGTDTNATSGDPTLVANGSVDATTGRYSFTAAKSNLSAFASSTTALNGAFIMNAVPRSNTNGLTVPAIFAVKPQYFENGTSTISVTFTVTAP
;
A
#
# COMPACT_ATOMS: atom_id res chain seq x y z
N MET A 1 -47.84 -48.03 84.82
CA MET A 1 -47.41 -49.06 83.86
C MET A 1 -47.78 -48.59 82.45
N PHE A 2 -46.79 -48.10 81.70
CA PHE A 2 -46.63 -48.09 80.23
C PHE A 2 -47.85 -47.89 79.30
N ARG A 3 -48.27 -46.64 78.99
CA ARG A 3 -48.97 -46.39 77.70
C ARG A 3 -48.67 -45.07 76.99
N THR A 4 -48.16 -44.03 77.65
CA THR A 4 -47.99 -42.71 77.03
C THR A 4 -46.66 -42.48 76.32
N ILE A 5 -45.68 -43.39 76.45
CA ILE A 5 -44.32 -43.21 75.93
C ILE A 5 -44.15 -43.78 74.50
N LYS A 6 -45.05 -44.67 74.05
CA LYS A 6 -44.91 -45.35 72.75
C LYS A 6 -45.41 -44.56 71.54
N LEU A 7 -46.31 -43.58 71.69
CA LEU A 7 -46.85 -42.83 70.56
C LEU A 7 -45.99 -41.62 70.17
N THR A 8 -45.42 -40.93 71.16
CA THR A 8 -44.58 -39.74 70.94
C THR A 8 -43.19 -40.11 70.39
N ALA A 9 -42.66 -41.28 70.77
CA ALA A 9 -41.40 -41.78 70.22
C ALA A 9 -41.53 -42.18 68.73
N VAL A 10 -42.69 -42.67 68.30
CA VAL A 10 -42.93 -43.08 66.90
C VAL A 10 -43.18 -41.86 66.01
N ALA A 11 -43.90 -40.84 66.48
CA ALA A 11 -44.11 -39.62 65.71
C ALA A 11 -42.83 -38.78 65.54
N ALA A 12 -41.97 -38.72 66.56
CA ALA A 12 -40.66 -38.06 66.46
C ALA A 12 -39.68 -38.83 65.55
N PHE A 13 -39.77 -40.16 65.52
CA PHE A 13 -38.95 -40.99 64.64
C PHE A 13 -39.40 -40.92 63.16
N VAL A 14 -40.70 -40.77 62.91
CA VAL A 14 -41.25 -40.64 61.54
C VAL A 14 -41.02 -39.25 60.94
N ALA A 15 -41.00 -38.18 61.75
CA ALA A 15 -40.68 -36.83 61.28
C ALA A 15 -39.18 -36.58 61.03
N ALA A 16 -38.30 -37.37 61.66
CA ALA A 16 -36.85 -37.24 61.53
C ALA A 16 -36.25 -37.95 60.29
N ILE A 17 -37.02 -38.79 59.59
CA ILE A 17 -36.50 -39.61 58.48
C ILE A 17 -36.63 -38.93 57.09
N PHE A 18 -37.35 -37.82 56.96
CA PHE A 18 -37.55 -37.15 55.65
C PHE A 18 -36.87 -35.80 55.49
N ALA A 19 -36.00 -35.38 56.41
CA ALA A 19 -35.18 -34.19 56.24
C ALA A 19 -33.79 -34.53 55.66
N VAL A 20 -33.75 -35.28 54.55
CA VAL A 20 -32.56 -35.29 53.70
C VAL A 20 -32.63 -34.00 52.91
N THR A 21 -31.92 -32.96 53.35
CA THR A 21 -31.71 -31.78 52.51
C THR A 21 -31.02 -32.26 51.23
N ALA A 22 -31.76 -32.30 50.12
CA ALA A 22 -31.18 -32.53 48.82
C ALA A 22 -30.15 -31.42 48.57
N THR A 23 -28.86 -31.74 48.68
CA THR A 23 -27.80 -30.83 48.28
C THR A 23 -28.01 -30.53 46.80
N GLY A 24 -28.31 -29.27 46.45
CA GLY A 24 -28.46 -28.87 45.05
C GLY A 24 -27.19 -29.21 44.28
N GLN A 25 -27.28 -30.17 43.34
CA GLN A 25 -26.16 -30.54 42.49
C GLN A 25 -25.96 -29.41 41.47
N SER A 26 -24.76 -28.82 41.45
CA SER A 26 -24.36 -27.83 40.44
C SER A 26 -23.12 -28.35 39.71
N THR A 27 -23.18 -28.34 38.39
CA THR A 27 -22.05 -28.63 37.50
C THR A 27 -21.75 -27.38 36.71
N THR A 28 -20.52 -26.87 36.83
CA THR A 28 -20.03 -25.72 36.06
C THR A 28 -18.90 -26.16 35.15
N GLY A 29 -18.90 -25.67 33.90
CA GLY A 29 -17.80 -25.85 32.97
C GLY A 29 -17.40 -24.49 32.39
N THR A 30 -16.10 -24.29 32.17
CA THR A 30 -15.58 -23.09 31.51
C THR A 30 -15.05 -23.45 30.13
N VAL A 31 -15.45 -22.68 29.11
CA VAL A 31 -14.83 -22.74 27.79
C VAL A 31 -13.85 -21.58 27.69
N SER A 32 -12.57 -21.90 27.47
CA SER A 32 -11.55 -20.90 27.16
C SER A 32 -11.27 -20.93 25.66
N MET A 33 -11.23 -19.75 25.04
CA MET A 33 -10.96 -19.56 23.61
C MET A 33 -9.82 -18.54 23.47
N SER A 34 -8.86 -18.85 22.59
CA SER A 34 -7.75 -17.96 22.24
C SER A 34 -7.57 -17.92 20.73
N GLY A 35 -7.15 -16.78 20.19
CA GLY A 35 -6.85 -16.62 18.76
C GLY A 35 -5.69 -15.66 18.53
N THR A 36 -5.06 -15.77 17.35
CA THR A 36 -3.98 -14.89 16.89
C THR A 36 -4.42 -14.21 15.59
N VAL A 37 -3.91 -12.98 15.35
CA VAL A 37 -4.16 -12.23 14.11
C VAL A 37 -2.82 -11.86 13.49
N SER A 38 -2.61 -12.26 12.23
CA SER A 38 -1.42 -11.91 11.47
C SER A 38 -1.51 -10.50 10.88
N LYS A 39 -0.35 -9.86 10.69
CA LYS A 39 -0.26 -8.66 9.85
C LYS A 39 -0.55 -9.06 8.40
N TYR A 40 -1.34 -8.23 7.73
CA TYR A 40 -1.69 -8.33 6.33
C TYR A 40 -1.32 -7.02 5.66
N VAL A 41 -0.60 -7.11 4.55
CA VAL A 41 -0.24 -5.98 3.71
C VAL A 41 -0.24 -6.41 2.26
N GLU A 42 -0.75 -5.55 1.37
CA GLU A 42 -0.88 -5.82 -0.05
C GLU A 42 -0.66 -4.55 -0.85
N ILE A 43 -0.02 -4.70 -2.00
CA ILE A 43 0.03 -3.71 -3.08
C ILE A 43 -0.43 -4.36 -4.38
N VAL A 44 -1.33 -3.66 -5.08
CA VAL A 44 -1.91 -4.08 -6.36
C VAL A 44 -2.06 -2.85 -7.27
N SER A 45 -2.41 -3.09 -8.54
CA SER A 45 -2.86 -1.99 -9.40
C SER A 45 -4.11 -1.31 -8.83
N GLY A 46 -4.10 0.02 -8.82
CA GLY A 46 -5.23 0.87 -8.45
C GLY A 46 -6.16 1.22 -9.60
N GLY A 47 -5.84 0.81 -10.83
CA GLY A 47 -6.59 1.15 -12.03
C GLY A 47 -5.67 1.35 -13.23
N GLY A 48 -6.24 1.90 -14.30
CA GLY A 48 -5.54 2.03 -15.57
C GLY A 48 -4.42 3.07 -15.53
N ILE A 49 -3.29 2.74 -16.16
CA ILE A 49 -2.15 3.64 -16.34
C ILE A 49 -2.50 4.67 -17.41
N THR A 50 -2.26 5.94 -17.11
CA THR A 50 -2.38 7.01 -18.11
C THR A 50 -0.99 7.44 -18.57
N LEU A 51 -0.76 7.40 -19.88
CA LEU A 51 0.43 7.94 -20.53
C LEU A 51 0.05 9.20 -21.31
N SER A 52 0.83 10.27 -21.17
CA SER A 52 0.59 11.56 -21.84
C SER A 52 1.90 12.15 -22.34
N GLY A 53 1.81 13.00 -23.37
CA GLY A 53 2.97 13.64 -24.01
C GLY A 53 3.88 12.67 -24.79
N ASN A 54 3.54 11.39 -24.86
CA ASN A 54 4.29 10.40 -25.63
C ASN A 54 4.07 10.60 -27.13
N SER A 55 5.10 10.26 -27.92
CA SER A 55 5.02 10.17 -29.38
C SER A 55 5.40 8.76 -29.80
N GLY A 56 4.46 8.02 -30.40
CA GLY A 56 4.65 6.60 -30.78
C GLY A 56 4.74 5.60 -29.62
N GLY A 57 4.59 6.05 -28.37
CA GLY A 57 4.53 5.21 -27.17
C GLY A 57 3.13 4.65 -26.87
N GLY A 58 3.02 3.85 -25.81
CA GLY A 58 1.75 3.29 -25.36
C GLY A 58 1.88 2.43 -24.11
N VAL A 59 0.75 2.07 -23.51
CA VAL A 59 0.67 1.13 -22.39
C VAL A 59 0.38 -0.26 -22.95
N THR A 60 1.30 -1.22 -22.77
CA THR A 60 1.18 -2.57 -23.31
C THR A 60 0.59 -3.54 -22.29
N THR A 61 0.90 -3.33 -21.01
CA THR A 61 0.28 -4.08 -19.92
C THR A 61 -0.17 -3.08 -18.88
N ASP A 62 -1.49 -2.97 -18.77
CA ASP A 62 -2.14 -2.16 -17.77
C ASP A 62 -2.69 -3.08 -16.68
N GLY A 63 -2.38 -2.79 -15.42
CA GLY A 63 -2.95 -3.57 -14.33
C GLY A 63 -4.43 -3.22 -14.22
N VAL A 64 -5.34 -4.15 -14.53
CA VAL A 64 -6.75 -3.97 -14.17
C VAL A 64 -6.85 -3.77 -12.65
N ASN A 65 -7.78 -2.92 -12.22
CA ASN A 65 -7.90 -2.57 -10.80
C ASN A 65 -7.93 -3.85 -9.94
N ASN A 66 -7.03 -3.94 -8.96
CA ASN A 66 -6.84 -5.10 -8.08
C ASN A 66 -6.12 -6.32 -8.66
N SER A 67 -5.43 -6.20 -9.79
CA SER A 67 -4.49 -7.23 -10.26
C SER A 67 -3.07 -7.00 -9.73
N ALA A 68 -2.21 -8.02 -9.92
CA ALA A 68 -0.78 -7.88 -9.69
C ALA A 68 -0.23 -6.65 -10.44
N LEU A 69 0.66 -5.91 -9.78
CA LEU A 69 1.34 -4.76 -10.38
C LEU A 69 2.42 -5.26 -11.35
N ALA A 70 2.08 -5.35 -12.64
CA ALA A 70 2.97 -5.78 -13.71
C ALA A 70 2.84 -4.84 -14.91
N ALA A 71 3.06 -3.55 -14.66
CA ALA A 71 2.91 -2.49 -15.65
C ALA A 71 4.04 -2.52 -16.69
N VAL A 72 3.69 -2.40 -17.97
CA VAL A 72 4.67 -2.16 -19.05
C VAL A 72 4.23 -0.97 -19.86
N VAL A 73 5.05 0.08 -19.83
CA VAL A 73 4.82 1.35 -20.51
C VAL A 73 5.96 1.63 -21.47
N ASN A 74 5.62 1.83 -22.74
CA ASN A 74 6.52 2.37 -23.75
C ASN A 74 6.35 3.90 -23.78
N LEU A 75 7.36 4.65 -23.37
CA LEU A 75 7.32 6.12 -23.35
C LEU A 75 7.34 6.73 -24.77
N GLY A 76 7.67 5.95 -25.79
CA GLY A 76 7.82 6.42 -27.17
C GLY A 76 9.11 7.21 -27.38
N GLU A 77 9.06 8.16 -28.30
CA GLU A 77 10.18 9.04 -28.64
C GLU A 77 10.43 10.08 -27.55
N LEU A 78 11.67 10.14 -27.06
CA LEU A 78 12.14 11.03 -26.00
C LEU A 78 13.14 12.08 -26.49
N GLY A 79 13.47 12.05 -27.78
CA GLY A 79 14.30 13.02 -28.47
C GLY A 79 13.60 14.34 -28.76
N PRO A 80 14.31 15.28 -29.41
CA PRO A 80 13.80 16.63 -29.71
C PRO A 80 12.62 16.66 -30.71
N SER A 81 12.33 15.54 -31.39
CA SER A 81 11.16 15.41 -32.26
C SER A 81 9.84 15.35 -31.47
N ASN A 82 9.89 15.00 -30.18
CA ASN A 82 8.75 15.11 -29.28
C ASN A 82 8.74 16.50 -28.63
N THR A 83 7.78 17.35 -29.03
CA THR A 83 7.67 18.73 -28.55
C THR A 83 6.87 18.88 -27.25
N SER A 84 6.42 17.78 -26.65
CA SER A 84 5.72 17.79 -25.38
C SER A 84 6.62 18.32 -24.26
N SER A 85 6.04 19.06 -23.31
CA SER A 85 6.81 19.58 -22.18
C SER A 85 7.43 18.48 -21.32
N PHE A 86 6.69 17.37 -21.14
CA PHE A 86 7.10 16.13 -20.49
C PHE A 86 6.31 14.95 -21.09
N VAL A 87 6.93 13.78 -21.13
CA VAL A 87 6.24 12.49 -21.24
C VAL A 87 5.96 12.00 -19.84
N THR A 88 4.70 11.77 -19.50
CA THR A 88 4.28 11.43 -18.13
C THR A 88 3.48 10.14 -18.10
N ALA A 89 3.91 9.20 -17.26
CA ALA A 89 3.18 7.98 -16.93
C ALA A 89 2.66 8.07 -15.49
N ASN A 90 1.35 7.96 -15.30
CA ASN A 90 0.72 7.85 -14.00
C ASN A 90 0.26 6.42 -13.79
N VAL A 91 0.86 5.75 -12.80
CA VAL A 91 0.58 4.37 -12.42
C VAL A 91 -0.19 4.40 -11.10
N PRO A 92 -1.52 4.17 -11.11
CA PRO A 92 -2.28 4.11 -9.87
C PRO A 92 -1.88 2.86 -9.08
N LEU A 93 -1.37 3.05 -7.87
CA LEU A 93 -1.16 1.97 -6.91
C LEU A 93 -2.33 1.93 -5.94
N LYS A 94 -2.63 0.74 -5.42
CA LYS A 94 -3.59 0.59 -4.34
C LYS A 94 -3.03 -0.33 -3.27
N LEU A 95 -3.04 0.18 -2.04
CA LEU A 95 -2.50 -0.49 -0.87
C LEU A 95 -3.62 -0.86 0.09
N ARG A 96 -3.42 -1.99 0.78
CA ARG A 96 -4.24 -2.42 1.91
C ARG A 96 -3.35 -2.92 3.02
N SER A 97 -3.71 -2.59 4.25
CA SER A 97 -2.99 -3.07 5.42
C SER A 97 -3.90 -3.06 6.65
N ASN A 98 -3.80 -4.08 7.50
CA ASN A 98 -4.40 -4.08 8.84
C ASN A 98 -3.42 -3.60 9.93
N ALA A 99 -2.20 -3.22 9.54
CA ALA A 99 -1.15 -2.70 10.41
C ALA A 99 -0.53 -1.42 9.82
N ALA A 100 0.29 -0.71 10.59
CA ALA A 100 1.12 0.36 10.02
C ALA A 100 1.90 -0.19 8.82
N TYR A 101 2.11 0.63 7.79
CA TYR A 101 2.72 0.19 6.55
C TYR A 101 3.87 1.12 6.13
N VAL A 102 4.81 0.55 5.39
CA VAL A 102 5.88 1.28 4.70
C VAL A 102 5.91 0.83 3.25
N LEU A 103 5.75 1.78 2.34
CA LEU A 103 5.96 1.62 0.91
C LEU A 103 7.37 2.14 0.57
N SER A 104 8.22 1.25 0.12
CA SER A 104 9.55 1.56 -0.39
C SER A 104 9.61 1.36 -1.89
N MET A 105 10.52 2.09 -2.53
CA MET A 105 10.79 2.01 -3.96
C MET A 105 12.28 1.82 -4.20
N SER A 106 12.61 1.00 -5.19
CA SER A 106 13.93 0.94 -5.81
C SER A 106 13.78 1.04 -7.32
N ALA A 107 14.68 1.75 -7.99
CA ALA A 107 14.64 1.97 -9.42
C ALA A 107 16.01 1.74 -10.06
N THR A 108 15.99 1.18 -11.27
CA THR A 108 17.15 1.09 -12.14
C THR A 108 16.83 1.70 -13.49
N VAL A 109 17.83 2.38 -14.06
CA VAL A 109 17.74 2.95 -15.41
C VAL A 109 18.97 2.49 -16.17
N SER A 110 18.74 1.76 -17.26
CA SER A 110 19.80 1.28 -18.16
C SER A 110 19.57 1.83 -19.55
N SER A 111 20.63 2.29 -20.20
CA SER A 111 20.62 2.77 -21.58
C SER A 111 21.75 2.11 -22.36
N THR A 112 21.53 1.84 -23.64
CA THR A 112 22.58 1.36 -24.55
C THR A 112 23.57 2.45 -24.96
N GLY A 113 23.27 3.72 -24.65
CA GLY A 113 24.17 4.83 -24.92
C GLY A 113 25.47 4.76 -24.12
N SER A 114 26.52 5.36 -24.68
CA SER A 114 27.90 5.31 -24.17
C SER A 114 28.43 6.65 -23.66
N THR A 115 27.78 7.76 -24.06
CA THR A 115 28.18 9.13 -23.75
C THR A 115 27.47 9.65 -22.49
N ALA A 116 27.83 10.86 -22.07
CA ALA A 116 27.11 11.60 -21.03
C ALA A 116 25.67 11.95 -21.43
N ASN A 117 25.31 11.84 -22.71
CA ASN A 117 23.98 12.14 -23.24
C ASN A 117 23.00 10.97 -23.22
N LYS A 118 23.41 9.79 -22.74
CA LYS A 118 22.48 8.69 -22.52
C LYS A 118 21.45 9.04 -21.45
N LEU A 119 20.28 8.43 -21.53
CA LEU A 119 19.24 8.56 -20.51
C LEU A 119 19.69 7.85 -19.21
N GLY A 120 19.66 8.58 -18.10
CA GLY A 120 20.01 8.09 -16.78
C GLY A 120 18.93 8.32 -15.73
N ALA A 121 19.17 7.86 -14.51
CA ALA A 121 18.21 7.95 -13.41
C ALA A 121 17.83 9.40 -13.02
N ALA A 122 18.74 10.35 -13.23
CA ALA A 122 18.49 11.78 -12.99
C ALA A 122 17.57 12.42 -14.05
N ASP A 123 17.42 11.80 -15.22
CA ASP A 123 16.56 12.26 -16.31
C ASP A 123 15.11 11.79 -16.15
N VAL A 124 14.83 10.94 -15.16
CA VAL A 124 13.50 10.40 -14.90
C VAL A 124 12.99 10.95 -13.58
N GLY A 125 11.99 11.82 -13.69
CA GLY A 125 11.27 12.40 -12.59
C GLY A 125 10.37 11.38 -11.91
N PHE A 126 10.25 11.45 -10.59
CA PHE A 126 9.34 10.63 -9.80
C PHE A 126 8.65 11.42 -8.71
N GLY A 127 7.37 11.15 -8.49
CA GLY A 127 6.62 11.64 -7.35
C GLY A 127 5.38 10.81 -7.09
N LEU A 128 4.91 10.83 -5.84
CA LEU A 128 3.61 10.30 -5.45
C LEU A 128 2.61 11.44 -5.38
N GLY A 129 1.55 11.35 -6.17
CA GLY A 129 0.49 12.34 -6.27
C GLY A 129 -0.39 12.42 -5.02
N ALA A 130 -1.60 12.97 -5.18
CA ALA A 130 -2.58 13.07 -4.10
C ALA A 130 -3.03 11.67 -3.65
N ILE A 131 -2.67 11.30 -2.43
CA ILE A 131 -3.04 10.03 -1.81
C ILE A 131 -4.45 10.14 -1.25
N SER A 132 -5.26 9.08 -1.42
CA SER A 132 -6.64 9.07 -0.96
C SER A 132 -7.00 7.76 -0.25
N ARG A 133 -7.63 7.90 0.92
CA ARG A 133 -8.24 6.80 1.68
C ARG A 133 -9.72 6.76 1.35
N SER A 134 -10.18 5.72 0.65
CA SER A 134 -11.57 5.69 0.16
C SER A 134 -12.21 4.30 0.20
N GLY A 135 -13.54 4.31 0.38
CA GLY A 135 -14.37 3.12 0.40
C GLY A 135 -14.72 2.61 1.80
N THR A 136 -15.77 1.79 1.87
CA THR A 136 -16.28 1.23 3.13
C THR A 136 -15.22 0.35 3.80
N GLY A 137 -15.05 0.52 5.11
CA GLY A 137 -14.08 -0.26 5.88
C GLY A 137 -12.64 0.26 5.80
N VAL A 138 -12.38 1.38 5.13
CA VAL A 138 -11.10 2.08 5.19
C VAL A 138 -11.04 2.98 6.43
N ASN A 139 -9.87 3.06 7.06
CA ASN A 139 -9.57 4.03 8.10
C ASN A 139 -9.37 5.42 7.48
N ALA A 140 -10.47 6.14 7.24
CA ALA A 140 -10.48 7.46 6.60
C ALA A 140 -9.78 8.56 7.44
N ALA A 141 -9.67 8.38 8.76
CA ALA A 141 -8.98 9.31 9.65
C ALA A 141 -7.47 9.01 9.78
N GLY A 142 -6.99 7.91 9.18
CA GLY A 142 -5.57 7.57 9.19
C GLY A 142 -4.74 8.60 8.43
N THR A 143 -3.52 8.83 8.89
CA THR A 143 -2.57 9.75 8.28
C THR A 143 -1.47 9.01 7.53
N ASP A 144 -0.99 9.63 6.46
CA ASP A 144 0.08 9.11 5.63
C ASP A 144 1.18 10.18 5.46
N THR A 145 2.43 9.76 5.55
CA THR A 145 3.61 10.60 5.34
C THR A 145 4.20 10.29 3.97
N ASN A 146 4.02 11.19 3.01
CA ASN A 146 4.56 11.07 1.67
C ASN A 146 5.92 11.76 1.58
N ALA A 147 6.99 10.98 1.47
CA ALA A 147 8.36 11.48 1.39
C ALA A 147 8.70 12.04 -0.01
N THR A 148 7.86 11.73 -1.00
CA THR A 148 8.06 12.00 -2.43
C THR A 148 6.85 12.74 -3.01
N SER A 149 6.25 13.63 -2.23
CA SER A 149 4.95 14.23 -2.55
C SER A 149 5.00 15.17 -3.74
N GLY A 150 4.05 14.99 -4.66
CA GLY A 150 3.74 15.95 -5.71
C GLY A 150 4.03 15.45 -7.11
N ASP A 151 3.78 16.33 -8.06
CA ASP A 151 4.03 16.10 -9.48
C ASP A 151 5.48 16.48 -9.82
N PRO A 152 6.31 15.55 -10.33
CA PRO A 152 7.71 15.84 -10.68
C PRO A 152 7.86 16.87 -11.79
N THR A 153 6.82 17.17 -12.57
CA THR A 153 6.86 18.16 -13.68
C THR A 153 6.75 19.61 -13.23
N LEU A 154 6.43 19.85 -11.95
CA LEU A 154 6.36 21.21 -11.40
C LEU A 154 7.72 21.91 -11.46
N VAL A 155 7.71 23.21 -11.70
CA VAL A 155 8.93 24.03 -11.90
C VAL A 155 9.89 23.97 -10.71
N ALA A 156 9.39 23.73 -9.49
CA ALA A 156 10.24 23.60 -8.30
C ALA A 156 11.05 22.29 -8.27
N ASN A 157 10.69 21.30 -9.08
CA ASN A 157 11.21 19.93 -9.04
C ASN A 157 12.26 19.63 -10.13
N GLY A 158 12.66 20.66 -10.89
CA GLY A 158 13.73 20.54 -11.87
C GLY A 158 13.95 21.82 -12.66
N SER A 159 15.11 21.93 -13.28
CA SER A 159 15.51 23.10 -14.06
C SER A 159 16.41 22.69 -15.21
N VAL A 160 16.52 23.58 -16.21
CA VAL A 160 17.54 23.45 -17.25
C VAL A 160 18.88 23.84 -16.65
N ASP A 161 19.84 22.93 -16.74
CA ASP A 161 21.23 23.18 -16.37
C ASP A 161 21.83 24.20 -17.34
N ALA A 162 22.35 25.30 -16.81
CA ALA A 162 22.84 26.42 -17.61
C ALA A 162 24.13 26.09 -18.40
N THR A 163 24.85 25.03 -18.04
CA THR A 163 26.11 24.63 -18.68
C THR A 163 25.86 23.63 -19.81
N THR A 164 25.00 22.65 -19.56
CA THR A 164 24.72 21.55 -20.49
C THR A 164 23.47 21.78 -21.33
N GLY A 165 22.61 22.73 -20.95
CA GLY A 165 21.32 22.99 -21.60
C GLY A 165 20.28 21.88 -21.40
N ARG A 166 20.58 20.88 -20.57
CA ARG A 166 19.69 19.73 -20.31
C ARG A 166 18.80 20.00 -19.12
N TYR A 167 17.56 19.52 -19.20
CA TYR A 167 16.69 19.50 -18.04
C TYR A 167 17.15 18.41 -17.07
N SER A 168 17.24 18.77 -15.79
CA SER A 168 17.51 17.86 -14.71
C SER A 168 16.45 17.99 -13.64
N PHE A 169 15.93 16.86 -13.18
CA PHE A 169 15.07 16.82 -12.01
C PHE A 169 15.93 16.97 -10.74
N THR A 170 15.44 17.68 -9.74
CA THR A 170 16.18 17.85 -8.47
C THR A 170 16.34 16.51 -7.75
N ALA A 171 17.56 16.22 -7.28
CA ALA A 171 17.86 14.96 -6.59
C ALA A 171 17.08 14.81 -5.27
N ALA A 172 16.76 15.92 -4.61
CA ALA A 172 15.90 15.90 -3.43
C ALA A 172 14.45 15.68 -3.84
N LYS A 173 14.00 14.41 -3.76
CA LYS A 173 12.60 13.96 -3.83
C LYS A 173 11.93 13.91 -5.21
N SER A 174 12.67 14.15 -6.31
CA SER A 174 12.02 14.28 -7.62
C SER A 174 12.61 13.41 -8.74
N ASN A 175 13.62 12.57 -8.50
CA ASN A 175 14.15 11.70 -9.56
C ASN A 175 14.59 10.30 -9.10
N LEU A 176 14.77 9.39 -10.05
CA LEU A 176 15.07 7.99 -9.77
C LEU A 176 16.47 7.74 -9.17
N SER A 177 17.38 8.71 -9.23
CA SER A 177 18.70 8.57 -8.58
C SER A 177 18.58 8.44 -7.05
N ALA A 178 17.57 9.07 -6.45
CA ALA A 178 17.28 8.94 -5.02
C ALA A 178 16.78 7.54 -4.61
N PHE A 179 16.49 6.67 -5.58
CA PHE A 179 15.94 5.33 -5.39
C PHE A 179 16.83 4.24 -6.00
N ALA A 180 18.12 4.51 -6.18
CA ALA A 180 19.09 3.49 -6.63
C ALA A 180 19.15 2.29 -5.66
N SER A 181 18.73 2.47 -4.42
CA SER A 181 18.46 1.44 -3.43
C SER A 181 17.05 1.61 -2.84
N SER A 182 16.55 0.54 -2.18
CA SER A 182 15.23 0.55 -1.55
C SER A 182 15.10 1.68 -0.54
N THR A 183 14.26 2.66 -0.86
CA THR A 183 14.07 3.89 -0.08
C THR A 183 12.59 4.11 0.18
N THR A 184 12.24 4.53 1.40
CA THR A 184 10.84 4.80 1.77
C THR A 184 10.27 5.96 0.95
N ALA A 185 9.17 5.70 0.24
CA ALA A 185 8.42 6.71 -0.51
C ALA A 185 7.18 7.18 0.27
N LEU A 186 6.52 6.26 0.98
CA LEU A 186 5.29 6.53 1.72
C LEU A 186 5.21 5.63 2.95
N ASN A 187 4.72 6.15 4.07
CA ASN A 187 4.37 5.33 5.23
C ASN A 187 3.12 5.87 5.91
N GLY A 188 2.50 5.05 6.75
CA GLY A 188 1.32 5.50 7.47
C GLY A 188 0.77 4.47 8.44
N ALA A 189 -0.29 4.87 9.13
CA ALA A 189 -1.08 3.96 9.95
C ALA A 189 -1.81 2.93 9.09
N PHE A 190 -2.38 1.92 9.74
CA PHE A 190 -3.19 0.91 9.08
C PHE A 190 -4.29 1.51 8.18
N ILE A 191 -4.60 0.80 7.10
CA ILE A 191 -5.46 1.28 6.02
C ILE A 191 -6.89 0.75 6.21
N MET A 192 -7.04 -0.50 6.63
CA MET A 192 -8.32 -1.20 6.68
C MET A 192 -8.81 -1.37 8.13
N ASN A 193 -10.01 -0.88 8.43
CA ASN A 193 -10.78 -1.20 9.64
C ASN A 193 -11.55 -2.53 9.52
N ALA A 194 -11.81 -2.96 8.28
CA ALA A 194 -12.58 -4.16 7.99
C ALA A 194 -12.04 -4.87 6.76
N VAL A 195 -12.41 -6.14 6.59
CA VAL A 195 -12.13 -6.87 5.35
C VAL A 195 -12.79 -6.13 4.19
N PRO A 196 -12.05 -5.77 3.12
CA PRO A 196 -12.63 -5.08 1.98
C PRO A 196 -13.74 -5.94 1.37
N ARG A 197 -14.96 -5.40 1.35
CA ARG A 197 -16.10 -6.06 0.67
C ARG A 197 -16.03 -5.89 -0.85
N SER A 198 -15.16 -5.01 -1.34
CA SER A 198 -14.97 -4.67 -2.75
C SER A 198 -13.49 -4.44 -3.06
N ASN A 199 -13.14 -4.65 -4.32
CA ASN A 199 -11.82 -4.38 -4.86
C ASN A 199 -11.52 -2.87 -5.00
N THR A 200 -12.49 -1.97 -4.81
CA THR A 200 -12.29 -0.51 -4.89
C THR A 200 -11.72 0.12 -3.62
N ASN A 201 -11.78 -0.57 -2.48
CA ASN A 201 -11.49 0.03 -1.18
C ASN A 201 -10.00 -0.11 -0.83
N GLY A 202 -9.43 0.95 -0.25
CA GLY A 202 -8.05 0.97 0.24
C GLY A 202 -7.44 2.37 0.20
N LEU A 203 -6.11 2.40 0.14
CA LEU A 203 -5.33 3.61 -0.07
C LEU A 203 -4.92 3.68 -1.55
N THR A 204 -5.39 4.69 -2.27
CA THR A 204 -4.98 4.95 -3.66
C THR A 204 -3.78 5.89 -3.66
N VAL A 205 -2.72 5.50 -4.36
CA VAL A 205 -1.43 6.19 -4.40
C VAL A 205 -1.02 6.35 -5.87
N PRO A 206 -1.21 7.52 -6.50
CA PRO A 206 -0.77 7.75 -7.88
C PRO A 206 0.76 7.86 -7.93
N ALA A 207 1.44 6.93 -8.58
CA ALA A 207 2.88 7.03 -8.85
C ALA A 207 3.10 7.69 -10.21
N ILE A 208 3.74 8.86 -10.21
CA ILE A 208 3.94 9.69 -11.39
C ILE A 208 5.40 9.62 -11.80
N PHE A 209 5.65 9.20 -13.03
CA PHE A 209 6.95 9.21 -13.67
C PHE A 209 6.94 10.21 -14.81
N ALA A 210 7.98 11.03 -14.92
CA ALA A 210 8.10 12.03 -15.97
C ALA A 210 9.47 12.00 -16.62
N VAL A 211 9.54 12.21 -17.93
CA VAL A 211 10.79 12.44 -18.65
C VAL A 211 10.63 13.69 -19.50
N LYS A 212 11.61 14.59 -19.47
CA LYS A 212 11.67 15.73 -20.38
C LYS A 212 12.20 15.26 -21.74
N PRO A 213 11.46 15.39 -22.85
CA PRO A 213 12.05 15.21 -24.16
C PRO A 213 13.21 16.18 -24.38
N GLN A 214 14.36 15.66 -24.79
CA GLN A 214 15.58 16.44 -25.03
C GLN A 214 16.58 15.64 -25.88
N TYR A 215 17.76 16.22 -26.15
CA TYR A 215 18.81 15.55 -26.93
C TYR A 215 19.50 14.42 -26.14
N PHE A 216 18.83 13.27 -26.08
CA PHE A 216 19.44 12.02 -25.63
C PHE A 216 20.29 11.40 -26.75
N GLU A 217 21.33 10.66 -26.38
CA GLU A 217 22.04 9.78 -27.29
C GLU A 217 21.08 8.72 -27.85
N ASN A 218 21.21 8.44 -29.15
CA ASN A 218 20.40 7.41 -29.79
C ASN A 218 20.66 6.03 -29.15
N GLY A 219 19.60 5.33 -28.79
CA GLY A 219 19.68 4.03 -28.15
C GLY A 219 18.35 3.61 -27.54
N THR A 220 18.35 2.43 -26.93
CA THR A 220 17.20 1.96 -26.13
C THR A 220 17.49 2.18 -24.67
N SER A 221 16.45 2.51 -23.91
CA SER A 221 16.55 2.67 -22.46
C SER A 221 15.42 1.92 -21.77
N THR A 222 15.76 1.27 -20.67
CA THR A 222 14.84 0.53 -19.81
C THR A 222 14.84 1.18 -18.43
N ILE A 223 13.64 1.51 -17.96
CA ILE A 223 13.40 2.00 -16.61
C ILE A 223 12.66 0.89 -15.88
N SER A 224 13.23 0.37 -14.80
CA SER A 224 12.59 -0.64 -13.96
C SER A 224 12.40 -0.09 -12.57
N VAL A 225 11.17 -0.16 -12.06
CA VAL A 225 10.80 0.35 -10.75
C VAL A 225 10.09 -0.75 -9.98
N THR A 226 10.60 -1.03 -8.79
CA THR A 226 10.04 -2.03 -7.88
C THR A 226 9.50 -1.32 -6.66
N PHE A 227 8.20 -1.48 -6.42
CA PHE A 227 7.55 -1.08 -5.19
C PHE A 227 7.48 -2.27 -4.23
N THR A 228 7.79 -2.03 -2.97
CA THR A 228 7.67 -3.03 -1.90
C THR A 228 6.87 -2.43 -0.76
N VAL A 229 5.83 -3.13 -0.32
CA VAL A 229 5.05 -2.72 0.85
C VAL A 229 5.32 -3.70 1.99
N THR A 230 5.58 -3.18 3.19
CA THR A 230 5.82 -3.98 4.39
C THR A 230 4.96 -3.49 5.55
N ALA A 231 4.70 -4.38 6.50
CA ALA A 231 4.07 -4.06 7.77
C ALA A 231 5.09 -4.34 8.91
N PRO A 232 5.82 -3.30 9.38
CA PRO A 232 6.83 -3.44 10.43
C PRO A 232 6.20 -3.91 11.74
#